data_AF-A0A2V2TEX3-F1
#
_entry.id   AF-A0A2V2TEX3-F1
#
_cell.length_a   1.000
_cell.length_b   1.000
_cell.length_c   1.000
_cell.angle_alpha   90.00
_cell.angle_beta   90.00
_cell.angle_gamma   90.00
#
_symmetry.space_group_name_H-M   'P 1'
#
loop_
_entity.id
_entity.type
_entity.pdbx_description
1 polymer ?
#
loop_
_entity_poly.entity_id
_entity_poly.type
_entity_poly.pdbx_seq_one_letter_code
_entity_poly.pdbx_strand_id
1 'polypeptide(L)'
;MRINVYSQELTSEVITVAKESNTGIVYHAAQLILHSSERLHHPPADDDRSAVTFWLPKSQERREEMAQAFERIAAVFREAPPETGLD
;
A
#
# COMPACT_ATOMS: atom_id res chain seq x y z
N MET A 1 7.61 0.05 16.02
CA MET A 1 8.34 -0.14 14.76
C MET A 1 8.02 1.03 13.84
N ARG A 2 9.01 1.57 13.11
CA ARG A 2 8.80 2.65 12.12
C ARG A 2 9.20 2.12 10.74
N ILE A 3 8.39 2.43 9.73
CA ILE A 3 8.70 2.17 8.32
C ILE A 3 8.73 3.53 7.63
N ASN A 4 9.84 3.86 6.97
CA ASN A 4 9.95 5.05 6.14
C ASN A 4 9.95 4.59 4.68
N VAL A 5 9.13 5.23 3.84
CA VAL A 5 9.11 5.02 2.40
C VAL A 5 9.36 6.38 1.75
N TYR A 6 10.42 6.49 0.97
CA TYR A 6 10.83 7.74 0.36
C TYR A 6 10.11 7.95 -0.98
N SER A 7 9.97 9.20 -1.41
CA SER A 7 9.19 9.56 -2.61
C SER A 7 9.68 8.85 -3.87
N GLN A 8 10.99 8.59 -3.98
CA GLN A 8 11.60 7.85 -5.09
C GLN A 8 11.11 6.39 -5.19
N GLU A 9 10.63 5.82 -4.08
CA GLU A 9 10.15 4.45 -4.02
C GLU A 9 8.62 4.35 -4.19
N LEU A 10 7.89 5.47 -4.11
CA LEU A 10 6.43 5.48 -4.17
C LEU A 10 5.93 5.40 -5.61
N THR A 11 4.88 4.61 -5.82
CA THR A 11 4.07 4.65 -7.04
C THR A 11 2.63 5.02 -6.69
N SER A 12 1.78 5.22 -7.70
CA SER A 12 0.33 5.44 -7.52
C SER A 12 -0.50 4.16 -7.66
N GLU A 13 0.13 2.99 -7.83
CA GLU A 13 -0.57 1.73 -8.04
C GLU A 13 -0.95 1.08 -6.70
N VAL A 14 -2.25 0.80 -6.55
CA VAL A 14 -2.80 0.07 -5.41
C VAL A 14 -3.60 -1.10 -5.94
N ILE A 15 -3.31 -2.30 -5.44
CA ILE A 15 -4.03 -3.53 -5.79
C ILE A 15 -4.72 -4.13 -4.57
N THR A 16 -5.85 -4.79 -4.80
CA THR A 16 -6.52 -5.59 -3.77
C THR A 16 -6.02 -7.02 -3.87
N VAL A 17 -5.58 -7.58 -2.75
CA VAL A 17 -5.14 -8.98 -2.68
C VAL A 17 -5.97 -9.78 -1.70
N ALA A 18 -6.11 -11.08 -1.98
CA ALA A 18 -6.76 -12.04 -1.09
C ALA A 18 -5.84 -13.25 -0.90
N LYS A 19 -5.75 -13.76 0.33
CA LYS A 19 -4.95 -14.94 0.66
C LYS A 19 -5.72 -15.83 1.62
N GLU A 20 -5.91 -17.08 1.23
CA GLU A 20 -6.45 -18.12 2.11
C GLU A 20 -5.36 -18.61 3.08
N SER A 21 -5.70 -18.70 4.36
CA SER A 21 -4.85 -19.34 5.36
C SER A 21 -5.01 -20.86 5.35
N ASN A 22 -4.10 -21.56 6.03
CA ASN A 22 -4.23 -22.99 6.32
C ASN A 22 -5.48 -23.37 7.15
N THR A 23 -6.23 -22.38 7.66
CA THR A 23 -7.50 -22.58 8.38
C THR A 23 -8.73 -22.37 7.51
N GLY A 24 -8.57 -22.10 6.21
CA GLY A 24 -9.65 -21.78 5.28
C GLY A 24 -10.21 -20.37 5.40
N ILE A 25 -9.59 -19.51 6.22
CA ILE A 25 -10.00 -18.10 6.34
C ILE A 25 -9.32 -17.31 5.23
N VAL A 26 -10.12 -16.59 4.44
CA VAL A 26 -9.60 -15.69 3.40
C VAL A 26 -9.37 -14.30 4.00
N TYR A 27 -8.11 -13.87 4.01
CA TYR A 27 -7.70 -12.53 4.40
C TYR A 27 -7.61 -11.65 3.17
N HIS A 28 -8.01 -10.39 3.31
CA HIS A 28 -7.95 -9.39 2.25
C HIS A 28 -6.98 -8.29 2.65
N ALA A 29 -6.28 -7.68 1.69
CA ALA A 29 -5.40 -6.55 1.90
C ALA A 29 -5.47 -5.55 0.75
N ALA A 30 -5.11 -4.30 1.06
CA ALA A 30 -4.71 -3.33 0.05
C ALA A 30 -3.18 -3.33 -0.02
N GLN A 31 -2.62 -3.34 -1.22
CA GLN A 31 -1.18 -3.38 -1.44
C GLN A 31 -0.77 -2.17 -2.28
N LEU A 32 0.02 -1.29 -1.69
CA LEU A 32 0.63 -0.16 -2.39
C LEU A 32 1.91 -0.66 -3.04
N ILE A 33 1.95 -0.68 -4.37
CA ILE A 33 3.12 -1.11 -5.13
C ILE A 33 4.19 -0.02 -5.03
N LEU A 34 5.42 -0.44 -4.76
CA LEU A 34 6.58 0.42 -4.73
C LEU A 34 7.38 0.24 -6.02
N HIS A 35 8.22 1.22 -6.31
CA HIS A 35 9.19 1.11 -7.38
C HIS A 35 10.06 -0.14 -7.16
N SER A 36 10.25 -0.92 -8.22
CA SER A 36 11.06 -2.13 -8.19
C SER A 36 11.61 -2.41 -9.59
N SER A 37 12.60 -3.29 -9.69
CA SER A 37 13.20 -3.62 -10.99
C SER A 37 12.15 -4.22 -11.92
N GLU A 38 12.15 -3.82 -13.20
CA GLU A 38 11.32 -4.45 -14.23
C GLU A 38 11.51 -5.96 -14.31
N ARG A 39 12.68 -6.47 -13.89
CA ARG A 39 12.95 -7.91 -13.82
C ARG A 39 12.12 -8.65 -12.76
N LEU A 40 11.43 -7.94 -11.87
CA LEU A 40 10.50 -8.53 -10.89
C LEU A 40 9.05 -8.50 -11.37
N HIS A 41 8.80 -7.90 -12.54
CA HIS A 41 7.48 -7.81 -13.12
C HIS A 41 7.22 -9.09 -13.93
N HIS A 42 7.01 -10.23 -13.25
CA HIS A 42 6.70 -11.53 -13.88
C HIS A 42 5.22 -11.92 -13.72
N PRO A 43 4.29 -11.22 -14.38
CA PRO A 43 2.90 -11.65 -14.41
C PRO A 43 2.74 -12.96 -15.21
N PRO A 44 1.73 -13.80 -14.88
CA PRO A 44 0.64 -13.52 -13.94
C PRO A 44 0.78 -14.18 -12.57
N ALA A 45 1.78 -15.05 -12.34
CA ALA A 45 1.82 -15.92 -11.16
C ALA A 45 2.87 -15.52 -10.10
N ASP A 46 3.81 -14.65 -10.44
CA ASP A 46 4.97 -14.33 -9.60
C ASP A 46 5.25 -12.81 -9.62
N ASP A 47 4.26 -12.06 -9.13
CA ASP A 47 4.41 -10.61 -8.95
C ASP A 47 5.24 -10.33 -7.70
N ASP A 48 6.56 -10.35 -7.89
CA ASP A 48 7.59 -10.10 -6.87
C ASP A 48 7.90 -8.60 -6.70
N ARG A 49 7.04 -7.72 -7.22
CA ARG A 49 7.20 -6.28 -7.05
C ARG A 49 7.22 -5.92 -5.56
N SER A 50 8.12 -4.99 -5.22
CA SER A 50 8.17 -4.42 -3.88
C SER A 50 6.83 -3.77 -3.54
N ALA A 51 6.35 -3.94 -2.31
CA ALA A 51 5.09 -3.35 -1.89
C ALA A 51 4.97 -3.18 -0.38
N VAL A 52 4.08 -2.27 0.03
CA VAL A 52 3.57 -2.22 1.41
C VAL A 52 2.15 -2.80 1.43
N THR A 53 1.97 -3.89 2.16
CA THR A 53 0.68 -4.59 2.27
C THR A 53 -0.03 -4.25 3.59
N PHE A 54 -1.24 -3.69 3.47
CA PHE A 54 -2.12 -3.35 4.58
C PHE A 54 -3.25 -4.38 4.67
N TRP A 55 -3.12 -5.35 5.57
CA TRP A 55 -4.16 -6.36 5.81
C TRP A 55 -5.40 -5.75 6.46
N LEU A 56 -6.57 -6.00 5.86
CA LEU A 56 -7.83 -5.42 6.31
C LEU A 56 -8.23 -6.05 7.66
N PRO A 57 -8.58 -5.22 8.67
CA PRO A 57 -9.22 -5.71 9.89
C PRO A 57 -10.50 -6.51 9.58
N LYS A 58 -10.87 -7.43 10.47
CA LYS A 58 -12.13 -8.19 10.33
C LYS A 58 -13.37 -7.35 10.63
N SER A 59 -13.28 -6.40 11.57
CA SER A 59 -14.41 -5.56 11.93
C SER A 59 -14.61 -4.41 10.94
N GLN A 60 -15.87 -4.12 10.63
CA GLN A 60 -16.22 -3.03 9.72
C GLN A 60 -15.84 -1.67 10.28
N GLU A 61 -16.06 -1.45 11.58
CA GLU A 61 -15.66 -0.23 12.29
C GLU A 61 -14.17 0.08 12.13
N ARG A 62 -13.29 -0.91 12.34
CA ARG A 62 -11.84 -0.70 12.18
C ARG A 62 -11.41 -0.51 10.72
N ARG A 63 -12.18 -1.04 9.76
CA ARG A 63 -11.94 -0.76 8.34
C ARG A 63 -12.24 0.70 8.03
N GLU A 64 -13.34 1.22 8.57
CA GLU A 64 -13.74 2.62 8.43
C GLU A 64 -12.72 3.57 9.08
N GLU A 65 -12.28 3.29 10.31
CA GLU A 65 -11.22 4.07 10.97
C GLU A 65 -9.93 4.13 10.14
N MET A 66 -9.55 3.00 9.54
CA MET A 66 -8.36 2.92 8.69
C MET A 66 -8.56 3.67 7.36
N ALA A 67 -9.74 3.61 6.77
CA ALA A 67 -10.07 4.36 5.56
C ALA A 67 -9.92 5.86 5.81
N GLN A 68 -10.48 6.37 6.90
CA GLN A 68 -10.34 7.77 7.30
C GLN A 68 -8.88 8.19 7.53
N ALA A 69 -8.04 7.29 8.09
CA ALA A 69 -6.61 7.55 8.23
C ALA A 69 -5.91 7.68 6.87
N PHE A 70 -6.25 6.82 5.89
CA PHE A 70 -5.70 6.93 4.53
C PHE A 70 -6.22 8.16 3.77
N GLU A 71 -7.47 8.54 3.96
CA GLU A 71 -8.01 9.80 3.45
C GLU A 71 -7.25 11.00 4.02
N ARG A 72 -6.92 10.95 5.31
CA ARG A 72 -6.10 11.99 5.94
C ARG A 72 -4.70 12.05 5.36
N ILE A 73 -4.06 10.90 5.10
CA ILE A 73 -2.76 10.86 4.40
C ILE A 73 -2.89 11.50 3.02
N ALA A 74 -3.93 11.15 2.25
CA ALA A 74 -4.18 11.74 0.94
C ALA A 74 -4.37 13.26 1.02
N ALA A 75 -5.06 13.76 2.05
CA ALA A 75 -5.16 15.20 2.30
C ALA A 75 -3.79 15.84 2.56
N VAL A 76 -2.91 15.20 3.37
CA VAL A 76 -1.55 15.70 3.60
C VAL A 76 -0.76 15.82 2.29
N PHE A 77 -0.82 14.82 1.40
CA PHE A 77 -0.15 14.91 0.09
C PHE A 77 -0.66 16.07 -0.78
N ARG A 78 -1.93 16.46 -0.64
CA ARG A 78 -2.54 17.55 -1.44
C ARG A 78 -2.29 18.93 -0.85
N GLU A 79 -2.23 19.02 0.47
CA GLU A 79 -2.21 20.28 1.21
C GLU A 79 -0.82 20.65 1.72
N ALA A 80 0.15 19.71 1.68
CA ALA A 80 1.51 19.98 2.10
C ALA A 80 2.09 21.16 1.29
N PRO A 81 2.81 22.09 1.95
CA PRO A 81 3.48 23.16 1.25
C PRO A 81 4.47 22.58 0.23
N PRO A 82 4.66 23.24 -0.92
CA PRO A 82 5.62 22.79 -1.92
C PRO A 82 7.02 22.69 -1.33
N GLU A 83 7.78 21.67 -1.73
CA GLU A 83 9.17 21.53 -1.29
C GLU A 83 9.98 22.77 -1.66
N THR A 84 10.88 23.15 -0.77
CA THR A 84 11.89 24.18 -1.02
C THR A 84 13.21 23.47 -1.32
N GLY A 85 13.66 23.48 -2.58
CA GLY A 85 14.84 22.75 -3.04
C GLY A 85 14.89 22.64 -4.57
N LEU A 86 15.99 22.11 -5.13
CA LEU A 86 16.10 21.77 -6.55
C LEU A 86 15.67 20.30 -6.74
N ASP A 87 14.81 20.05 -7.73
CA ASP A 87 14.36 18.72 -8.17
C ASP A 87 15.51 17.73 -8.42
#